data_AF-A0A940ZX85-F1
#
_entry.id   AF-A0A940ZX85-F1
#
_cell.length_a   1.000
_cell.length_b   1.000
_cell.length_c   1.000
_cell.angle_alpha   90.00
_cell.angle_beta   90.00
_cell.angle_gamma   90.00
#
_symmetry.space_group_name_H-M   'P 1'
#
loop_
_entity.id
_entity.type
_entity.pdbx_description
1 polymer ?
#
loop_
_entity_poly.entity_id
_entity_poly.type
_entity_poly.pdbx_seq_one_letter_code
_entity_poly.pdbx_strand_id
1 'polypeptide(L)' 'HDMELVFVKGSRHITRMQTPYGDLDVGIYTNTVQSSLGARGGSIHLGYSVDFNQQETTNTKLDMEIRLKG' A
#
# COMPACT_ATOMS: atom_id res chain seq x y z
N HIS A 1 3.43 -10.11 -13.89
CA HIS A 1 3.07 -10.62 -12.56
C HIS A 1 2.65 -9.39 -11.80
N ASP A 2 1.34 -9.23 -11.63
CA ASP A 2 0.78 -7.99 -11.11
C ASP A 2 0.59 -8.16 -9.60
N MET A 3 1.00 -7.16 -8.84
CA MET A 3 0.84 -7.14 -7.39
C MET A 3 -0.29 -6.17 -7.05
N GLU A 4 -1.28 -6.64 -6.30
CA GLU A 4 -2.33 -5.81 -5.75
C GLU A 4 -2.04 -5.55 -4.26
N LEU A 5 -1.95 -4.28 -3.90
CA LEU A 5 -1.80 -3.83 -2.52
C LEU A 5 -3.04 -3.03 -2.13
N VAL A 6 -3.76 -3.52 -1.13
CA VAL A 6 -5.00 -2.88 -0.66
C VAL A 6 -4.77 -2.19 0.69
N PHE A 7 -5.06 -0.89 0.73
CA PHE A 7 -4.88 -0.05 1.92
C PHE A 7 -6.24 0.32 2.51
N VAL A 8 -6.63 -0.36 3.59
CA VAL A 8 -7.86 -0.05 4.34
C VAL A 8 -7.49 0.32 5.76
N LYS A 9 -7.79 1.55 6.17
CA LYS A 9 -7.47 2.06 7.50
C LYS A 9 -8.03 1.13 8.59
N GLY A 10 -7.18 0.74 9.53
CA GLY A 10 -7.52 -0.15 10.64
C GLY A 10 -7.62 -1.63 10.26
N SER A 11 -7.27 -2.00 9.03
CA SER A 11 -7.34 -3.38 8.54
C SER A 11 -5.98 -3.88 8.07
N ARG A 12 -5.81 -5.21 8.16
CA ARG A 12 -4.69 -5.95 7.59
C ARG A 12 -5.15 -6.63 6.31
N HIS A 13 -4.44 -6.36 5.22
CA HIS A 13 -4.59 -7.07 3.95
C HIS A 13 -3.37 -7.96 3.72
N ILE A 14 -3.58 -9.15 3.13
CA ILE A 14 -2.51 -10.07 2.78
C ILE A 14 -2.69 -10.44 1.30
N THR A 15 -1.65 -10.22 0.52
CA THR A 15 -1.59 -10.65 -0.88
C THR A 15 -0.49 -11.67 -1.04
N ARG A 16 -0.76 -12.75 -1.77
CA ARG A 16 0.23 -13.75 -2.16
C ARG A 16 0.71 -13.48 -3.57
N MET A 17 2.02 -13.44 -3.77
CA MET A 17 2.63 -13.36 -5.10
C MET A 17 3.48 -14.60 -5.38
N GLN A 18 3.40 -15.12 -6.61
CA GLN A 18 4.28 -16.20 -7.04
C GLN A 18 5.54 -15.61 -7.65
N THR A 19 6.69 -15.93 -7.08
CA THR A 19 7.99 -15.58 -7.63
C THR A 19 8.64 -16.83 -8.24
N PRO A 20 9.65 -16.70 -9.11
CA PRO A 20 10.44 -17.85 -9.56
C PRO A 20 11.11 -18.64 -8.41
N TYR A 21 11.18 -18.05 -7.22
CA TYR A 21 11.79 -18.64 -6.02
C TYR A 21 10.76 -19.20 -5.03
N GLY A 22 9.47 -19.21 -5.40
CA GLY A 22 8.36 -19.67 -4.56
C GLY A 22 7.35 -18.57 -4.26
N ASP A 23 6.36 -18.91 -3.44
CA ASP A 23 5.31 -17.99 -3.01
C ASP A 23 5.87 -17.00 -1.96
N LEU A 24 5.48 -15.74 -2.09
CA LEU A 24 5.80 -14.66 -1.16
C LEU A 24 4.49 -14.04 -0.66
N ASP A 25 4.25 -14.11 0.64
CA ASP A 25 3.13 -13.42 1.28
C ASP A 25 3.57 -12.01 1.67
N VAL A 26 2.78 -11.03 1.25
CA VAL A 26 2.97 -9.61 1.60
C VAL A 26 1.82 -9.18 2.49
N GLY A 27 2.14 -8.83 3.73
CA GLY A 27 1.18 -8.29 4.69
C GLY A 27 1.24 -6.77 4.72
N ILE A 28 0.08 -6.11 4.66
CA ILE A 28 -0.06 -4.66 4.78
C ILE A 28 -1.07 -4.36 5.89
N TYR A 29 -0.66 -3.65 6.93
CA TYR A 29 -1.58 -3.06 7.90
C TYR A 29 -1.59 -1.54 7.75
N THR A 30 -2.76 -0.94 7.57
CA THR A 30 -2.86 0.50 7.28
C THR A 30 -3.33 1.28 8.50
N ASN A 31 -2.50 2.17 9.03
CA ASN A 31 -2.86 3.03 10.17
C ASN A 31 -3.50 4.36 9.74
N THR A 32 -3.08 4.90 8.60
CA THR A 32 -3.56 6.21 8.11
C THR A 32 -3.86 6.15 6.63
N VAL A 33 -5.03 6.66 6.25
CA VAL A 33 -5.39 7.02 4.88
C VAL A 33 -5.96 8.43 4.94
N GLN A 34 -5.32 9.37 4.24
CA GLN A 34 -5.81 10.73 4.06
C GLN A 34 -5.73 11.07 2.59
N SER A 35 -6.75 11.69 2.02
CA SER A 35 -6.73 12.11 0.63
C SER A 35 -7.48 13.42 0.44
N SER A 36 -7.00 14.21 -0.51
CA SER A 36 -7.67 15.40 -1.00
C SER A 36 -7.60 15.35 -2.51
N LEU A 37 -8.70 14.95 -3.16
CA LEU A 37 -8.78 14.79 -4.60
C LEU A 37 -9.83 15.75 -5.16
N GLY A 38 -9.50 16.41 -6.26
CA GLY A 38 -10.41 17.32 -6.95
C GLY A 38 -10.14 17.40 -8.45
N ALA A 39 -10.87 18.29 -9.12
CA ALA A 39 -10.85 18.45 -10.57
C ALA A 39 -9.48 18.87 -11.16
N ARG A 40 -8.50 19.22 -10.32
CA ARG A 40 -7.13 19.62 -10.73
C ARG A 40 -6.06 18.64 -10.23
N GLY A 41 -6.46 17.45 -9.79
CA GLY A 41 -5.56 16.51 -9.11
C GLY A 41 -5.72 16.58 -7.59
N GLY A 42 -4.65 16.31 -6.85
CA GLY A 42 -4.74 16.21 -5.39
C GLY A 42 -3.57 15.49 -4.73
N SER A 43 -3.79 15.02 -3.50
CA SER A 43 -2.82 14.21 -2.75
C SER A 43 -3.45 13.02 -2.05
N ILE A 44 -2.64 11.98 -1.83
CA ILE A 44 -2.94 10.83 -0.98
C ILE A 44 -1.76 10.63 -0.03
N HIS A 45 -2.05 10.50 1.26
CA HIS A 45 -1.09 10.22 2.32
C HIS A 45 -1.47 8.92 3.02
N LEU A 46 -0.56 7.95 2.98
CA LEU A 46 -0.72 6.65 3.59
C LEU A 46 0.30 6.48 4.71
N GLY A 47 -0.16 5.99 5.85
CA GLY A 47 0.69 5.38 6.87
C GLY A 47 0.34 3.90 6.93
N TYR A 48 1.34 3.04 6.77
CA TYR A 48 1.15 1.60 6.82
C TYR A 48 2.38 0.89 7.36
N SER A 49 2.20 -0.34 7.81
CA SER A 49 3.28 -1.28 8.05
C SER A 49 3.24 -2.40 7.02
N VAL A 50 4.41 -2.84 6.57
CA VAL A 50 4.57 -3.94 5.61
C VAL A 50 5.46 -5.03 6.20
N ASP A 51 5.10 -6.27 5.95
CA ASP A 51 5.91 -7.45 6.25
C ASP A 51 5.88 -8.45 5.11
N PHE A 52 6.89 -9.30 5.09
CA PHE A 52 7.00 -10.43 4.19
C PHE A 52 6.97 -11.71 5.01
N ASN A 53 6.11 -12.65 4.62
CA ASN A 53 5.93 -13.94 5.30
C ASN A 53 5.68 -13.82 6.81
N GLN A 54 5.02 -12.75 7.29
CA GLN A 54 4.70 -12.52 8.70
C GLN A 54 5.93 -12.44 9.63
N GLN A 55 7.08 -12.05 9.08
CA GLN A 55 8.32 -11.92 9.86
C GLN A 55 8.53 -10.46 10.29
N GLU A 56 9.47 -9.78 9.65
CA GLU A 56 9.88 -8.43 10.02
C GLU A 56 8.89 -7.39 9.50
N THR A 57 8.35 -6.59 10.42
CA THR A 57 7.41 -5.51 10.10
C THR A 57 8.14 -4.18 10.02
N THR A 58 7.98 -3.47 8.90
CA THR A 58 8.53 -2.12 8.71
C THR A 58 7.40 -1.11 8.58
N ASN A 59 7.47 -0.03 9.36
CA ASN A 59 6.55 1.10 9.23
C ASN A 59 7.01 2.03 8.11
N THR A 60 6.08 2.45 7.26
CA THR A 60 6.37 3.28 6.08
C THR A 60 5.27 4.34 5.90
N LYS A 61 5.65 5.44 5.26
CA LYS A 61 4.73 6.47 4.80
C LYS A 61 4.85 6.60 3.29
N LEU A 62 3.73 6.72 2.61
CA LEU A 62 3.68 6.98 1.17
C LEU A 62 2.86 8.25 0.94
N ASP A 63 3.53 9.26 0.40
CA ASP A 63 2.94 10.53 0.01
C ASP A 63 2.90 10.59 -1.52
N MET A 64 1.71 10.77 -2.08
CA MET A 64 1.48 10.82 -3.53
C MET A 64 0.83 12.14 -3.90
N GLU A 65 1.38 12.82 -4.91
CA GLU A 65 0.72 13.90 -5.63
C GLU A 65 0.10 13.38 -6.93
N ILE A 66 -1.14 13.78 -7.18
CA ILE A 66 -1.87 13.43 -8.39
C ILE A 66 -2.02 14.68 -9.22
N ARG A 67 -1.60 14.62 -10.48
CA ARG A 67 -1.75 15.69 -11.48
C ARG A 67 -2.44 15.13 -12.70
N LEU A 68 -3.45 15.83 -13.21
CA LEU A 68 -4.05 15.47 -14.49
C LEU A 68 -3.08 15.82 -15.61
N LYS A 69 -2.91 14.88 -16.56
CA LYS A 69 -2.25 15.20 -17.82
C LYS A 69 -3.23 16.03 -18.64
N GLY A 70 -2.92 17.32 -18.80
CA GLY A 70 -3.59 18.19 -19.76
C GLY A 70 -3.29 17.79 -21.20
#